data_AF-A0A2T1G186-F1
#
_entry.id   AF-A0A2T1G186-F1
#
_cell.length_a   1.000
_cell.length_b   1.000
_cell.length_c   1.000
_cell.angle_alpha   90.00
_cell.angle_beta   90.00
_cell.angle_gamma   90.00
#
_symmetry.space_group_name_H-M   'P 1'
#
loop_
_entity.id
_entity.type
_entity.pdbx_description
1 polymer ?
#
loop_
_entity_poly.entity_id
_entity_poly.type
_entity_poly.pdbx_seq_one_letter_code
_entity_poly.pdbx_strand_id
1 'polypeptide(L)' 'MVLSELKNVAQEASEAFSRFSSLQLKVATAQPEISAALAKLAMDSKERIEIRIPAWERSIEEILLTWRLP' A
#
# COMPACT_ATOMS: atom_id res chain seq x y z
N MET A 1 -7.29 20.75 -8.00
CA MET A 1 -7.64 20.20 -6.68
C MET A 1 -7.87 18.69 -6.77
N VAL A 2 -8.89 18.20 -7.48
CA VAL A 2 -9.21 16.76 -7.50
C VAL A 2 -8.18 15.86 -8.23
N LEU A 3 -7.52 16.35 -9.30
CA LEU A 3 -6.44 15.59 -9.96
C LEU A 3 -5.24 15.39 -9.03
N SER A 4 -5.00 16.37 -8.16
CA SER A 4 -3.93 16.32 -7.16
C SER A 4 -4.24 15.27 -6.11
N GLU A 5 -5.51 15.13 -5.70
CA GLU A 5 -5.97 14.11 -4.75
C GLU A 5 -5.81 12.70 -5.33
N LEU A 6 -6.20 12.47 -6.59
CA LEU A 6 -6.00 11.16 -7.24
C LEU A 6 -4.50 10.81 -7.33
N LYS A 7 -3.66 11.80 -7.67
CA LYS A 7 -2.20 11.64 -7.70
C LYS A 7 -1.62 11.30 -6.34
N ASN A 8 -2.14 11.92 -5.27
CA ASN A 8 -1.71 11.62 -3.91
C ASN A 8 -2.09 10.19 -3.51
N VAL A 9 -3.32 9.76 -3.77
CA VAL A 9 -3.76 8.37 -3.50
C VAL A 9 -2.90 7.37 -4.28
N ALA A 10 -2.66 7.63 -5.56
CA ALA A 10 -1.81 6.79 -6.40
C ALA A 10 -0.37 6.72 -5.87
N GLN A 11 0.19 7.84 -5.44
CA GLN A 11 1.54 7.90 -4.87
C GLN A 11 1.62 7.13 -3.55
N GLU A 12 0.68 7.37 -2.63
CA GLU A 12 0.62 6.68 -1.34
C GLU A 12 0.53 5.16 -1.48
N ALA A 13 -0.37 4.69 -2.36
CA ALA A 13 -0.56 3.27 -2.64
C ALA A 13 0.70 2.66 -3.28
N SER A 14 1.28 3.35 -4.26
CA SER A 14 2.49 2.89 -4.96
C SER A 14 3.69 2.76 -4.02
N GLU A 15 3.91 3.76 -3.17
CA GLU A 15 4.99 3.74 -2.19
C GLU A 15 4.79 2.63 -1.15
N ALA A 16 3.57 2.44 -0.67
CA ALA A 16 3.26 1.39 0.29
C ALA A 16 3.50 -0.01 -0.31
N PHE A 17 3.02 -0.23 -1.54
CA PHE A 17 3.25 -1.47 -2.27
C PHE A 17 4.73 -1.74 -2.54
N SER A 18 5.49 -0.72 -2.94
CA SER A 18 6.94 -0.85 -3.19
C SER A 18 7.71 -1.24 -1.94
N ARG A 19 7.39 -0.59 -0.79
CA ARG A 19 7.98 -0.93 0.51
C ARG A 19 7.65 -2.36 0.93
N PHE A 20 6.39 -2.78 0.80
CA PHE A 20 5.98 -4.13 1.17
C PHE A 20 6.59 -5.20 0.26
N SER A 21 6.59 -4.99 -1.05
CA SER A 21 7.23 -5.89 -2.02
C SER A 21 8.72 -6.07 -1.72
N SER A 22 9.42 -4.98 -1.37
CA SER A 22 10.81 -5.03 -0.96
C SER A 22 11.03 -5.86 0.32
N LEU A 23 10.10 -5.80 1.28
CA LEU A 23 10.14 -6.64 2.48
C LEU A 23 9.86 -8.11 2.17
N GLN A 24 8.90 -8.41 1.30
CA GLN A 24 8.60 -9.78 0.87
C GLN A 24 9.81 -10.43 0.19
N LEU A 25 10.49 -9.68 -0.69
CA LEU A 25 11.72 -10.16 -1.33
C LEU A 25 12.80 -10.47 -0.28
N LYS A 26 13.02 -9.56 0.68
CA LYS A 26 13.99 -9.80 1.76
C LYS A 26 13.65 -11.03 2.58
N VAL A 27 12.38 -11.24 2.93
CA VAL A 27 11.91 -12.44 3.64
C VAL A 27 12.19 -13.70 2.82
N ALA A 28 11.88 -13.68 1.52
CA ALA A 28 12.10 -14.82 0.64
C ALA A 28 13.60 -15.15 0.49
N THR A 29 14.45 -14.13 0.33
CA THR A 29 15.91 -14.31 0.18
C THR A 29 16.62 -14.69 1.47
N ALA A 30 16.02 -14.41 2.63
CA ALA A 30 16.59 -14.76 3.93
C ALA A 30 16.28 -16.21 4.35
N GLN A 31 15.53 -16.97 3.57
CA GLN A 31 15.24 -18.36 3.88
C GLN A 31 16.51 -19.23 3.81
N PRO A 32 16.61 -20.29 4.63
CA PRO A 32 15.56 -20.80 5.54
C PRO A 32 15.48 -20.07 6.90
N GLU A 33 16.53 -19.36 7.31
CA GLU A 33 16.62 -18.71 8.62
C GLU A 33 16.26 -17.23 8.56
N ILE A 34 14.97 -16.93 8.69
CA ILE A 34 14.50 -15.55 8.77
C ILE A 34 14.56 -15.05 10.22
N SER A 35 14.97 -13.79 10.42
CA SER A 35 14.88 -13.18 11.75
C SER A 35 13.43 -12.86 12.09
N ALA A 36 13.04 -13.08 13.35
CA ALA A 36 11.69 -12.75 13.84
C ALA A 36 11.36 -11.25 13.64
N ALA A 37 12.37 -10.38 13.72
CA ALA A 37 12.22 -8.96 13.45
C ALA A 37 11.85 -8.66 11.99
N LEU A 38 12.49 -9.33 11.03
CA LEU A 38 12.18 -9.16 9.60
C LEU A 38 10.78 -9.71 9.26
N ALA A 39 10.43 -10.86 9.83
CA ALA A 39 9.08 -11.44 9.68
C ALA A 39 8.01 -10.50 10.23
N LYS A 40 8.21 -9.98 11.45
CA LYS A 40 7.32 -9.01 12.06
C LYS A 40 7.19 -7.73 11.24
N LEU A 41 8.30 -7.19 10.73
CA LEU A 41 8.28 -5.98 9.92
C LEU A 41 7.44 -6.16 8.64
N ALA A 42 7.55 -7.32 7.97
CA ALA A 42 6.74 -7.65 6.81
C ALA A 42 5.25 -7.76 7.17
N MET A 43 4.92 -8.45 8.26
CA MET A 43 3.54 -8.58 8.76
C MET A 43 2.93 -7.23 9.13
N ASP A 44 3.62 -6.41 9.93
CA ASP A 44 3.15 -5.09 10.34
C ASP A 44 2.97 -4.18 9.10
N SER A 45 3.83 -4.32 8.08
CA SER A 45 3.68 -3.60 6.82
C SER A 45 2.44 -4.04 6.05
N LYS A 46 2.13 -5.34 6.03
CA LYS A 46 0.92 -5.89 5.41
C LYS A 46 -0.34 -5.35 6.09
N GLU A 47 -0.41 -5.45 7.41
CA GLU A 47 -1.56 -5.00 8.20
C GLU A 47 -1.82 -3.50 8.01
N ARG A 48 -0.77 -2.67 8.02
CA ARG A 48 -0.89 -1.23 7.74
C ARG A 48 -1.43 -0.92 6.34
N ILE A 49 -1.08 -1.73 5.34
CA ILE A 49 -1.61 -1.57 3.98
C ILE A 49 -3.07 -1.98 3.93
N GLU A 50 -3.41 -3.13 4.53
CA GLU A 50 -4.79 -3.64 4.57
C GLU A 50 -5.75 -2.66 5.25
N ILE A 51 -5.30 -1.97 6.31
CA ILE A 51 -6.09 -0.92 6.98
C ILE A 51 -6.31 0.31 6.07
N ARG A 52 -5.36 0.62 5.17
CA ARG A 52 -5.42 1.83 4.31
C ARG A 52 -6.16 1.61 3.00
N ILE A 53 -6.23 0.38 2.50
CA ILE A 53 -6.94 0.06 1.25
C ILE A 53 -8.36 0.65 1.21
N PRO A 54 -9.22 0.48 2.24
CA PRO A 54 -10.58 1.02 2.19
C PRO A 54 -10.62 2.56 2.09
N ALA A 55 -9.65 3.24 2.70
CA ALA A 55 -9.58 4.70 2.64
C ALA A 55 -9.18 5.16 1.23
N TRP A 56 -8.22 4.50 0.59
CA TRP A 56 -7.84 4.78 -0.78
C TRP A 56 -8.96 4.48 -1.78
N GLU A 57 -9.65 3.35 -1.62
CA GLU A 57 -10.82 2.97 -2.43
C GLU A 57 -11.90 4.06 -2.34
N ARG A 58 -12.23 4.49 -1.11
CA ARG A 58 -13.20 5.56 -0.90
C ARG A 58 -12.79 6.88 -1.53
N SER A 59 -11.52 7.28 -1.40
CA SER A 59 -11.02 8.50 -2.05
C SER A 59 -11.13 8.40 -3.57
N ILE A 60 -10.86 7.24 -4.17
CA ILE A 60 -11.03 7.02 -5.61
C ILE A 60 -12.50 7.14 -6.01
N GLU A 61 -13.42 6.49 -5.27
CA GLU A 61 -14.86 6.58 -5.51
C GLU A 61 -15.36 8.03 -5.46
N GLU A 62 -14.97 8.80 -4.45
CA GLU A 62 -15.35 10.21 -4.29
C GLU A 62 -14.85 11.06 -5.48
N ILE A 63 -13.63 10.80 -5.96
CA ILE A 63 -13.06 11.49 -7.13
C ILE A 63 -13.82 11.13 -8.41
N LEU A 64 -14.09 9.84 -8.65
CA LEU A 64 -14.83 9.37 -9.84
C LEU A 64 -16.23 9.96 -9.89
N LEU A 65 -16.96 9.96 -8.77
CA LEU A 65 -18.26 10.62 -8.63
C LEU A 65 -18.19 12.11 -8.94
N THR A 66 -17.15 12.79 -8.45
CA THR A 66 -16.95 14.22 -8.68
C THR A 66 -16.69 14.52 -10.17
N TRP A 67 -15.99 13.65 -10.89
CA TRP A 67 -15.65 13.85 -12.29
C TRP A 67 -16.66 13.28 -13.28
N ARG A 68 -17.69 12.57 -12.81
CA ARG A 68 -18.61 11.77 -13.65
C ARG A 68 -17.85 10.84 -14.61
N LEU A 69 -16.69 10.35 -14.18
CA LEU A 69 -15.99 9.30 -14.90
C LEU A 69 -16.68 7.98 -14.57
N PRO A 70 -16.95 7.12 -15.58
CA PRO A 70 -17.49 5.78 -15.34
C PRO A 70 -16.53 4.93 -14.49
#